data_AF-A0A1F4JRY1-F1
#
_entry.id   AF-A0A1F4JRY1-F1
#
_cell.length_a   1.000
_cell.length_b   1.000
_cell.length_c   1.000
_cell.angle_alpha   90.00
_cell.angle_beta   90.00
_cell.angle_gamma   90.00
#
_symmetry.space_group_name_H-M   'P 1'
#
loop_
_entity.id
_entity.type
_entity.pdbx_description
1 polymer ?
#
loop_
_entity_poly.entity_id
_entity_poly.type
_entity_poly.pdbx_seq_one_letter_code
_entity_poly.pdbx_strand_id
1 'polypeptide(L)'
;EMKLIITILMGLMLAGHAVAKSAEEDVARYVQIFSGAANLHSDAADTFAWVGLSDTAVFDIIEKRLLEDHEAARSDRDEKNRVARYIRSLGFSGQPKYAPTIRKFEQDRVYERYAKAALEDLPHYQKWNPIISNRASFDPRYSDDVNRVMNMLRSDDLLLKQIGAKRIYFQHSEDELLELLAKEVRANYASTDPRFSDAIAWMLKGLGKSRKPKYIPLLEEARANARDSKIRKYAQVSLDYYK
;
A
#
# COMPACT_ATOMS: atom_id res chain seq x y z
N GLU A 1 58.84 39.20 9.31
CA GLU A 1 58.70 37.86 9.89
C GLU A 1 57.24 37.56 10.15
N MET A 2 56.81 36.39 9.72
CA MET A 2 55.43 35.96 9.55
C MET A 2 55.01 35.15 10.79
N LYS A 3 53.97 35.59 11.51
CA LYS A 3 53.29 34.74 12.50
C LYS A 3 51.87 34.45 12.06
N LEU A 4 51.73 33.22 11.59
CA LEU A 4 50.54 32.43 11.35
C LEU A 4 49.59 32.47 12.57
N ILE A 5 48.34 32.85 12.39
CA ILE A 5 47.24 32.44 13.28
C ILE A 5 46.17 31.83 12.38
N ILE A 6 46.22 30.50 12.28
CA ILE A 6 45.15 29.68 11.71
C ILE A 6 44.09 29.54 12.80
N THR A 7 42.99 30.26 12.67
CA THR A 7 41.81 30.03 13.49
C THR A 7 40.97 28.94 12.84
N ILE A 8 41.04 27.74 13.43
CA ILE A 8 40.11 26.64 13.21
C ILE A 8 38.75 27.07 13.77
N LEU A 9 37.70 27.11 12.96
CA LEU A 9 36.34 27.09 13.50
C LEU A 9 35.37 26.29 12.62
N MET A 10 34.99 25.15 13.20
CA MET A 10 33.66 24.54 13.15
C MET A 10 33.12 24.14 11.76
N GLY A 11 33.42 22.89 11.39
CA GLY A 11 32.58 22.16 10.45
C GLY A 11 31.17 22.00 11.03
N LEU A 12 30.18 22.59 10.36
CA LEU A 12 28.81 22.13 10.45
C LEU A 12 28.78 20.71 9.86
N MET A 13 28.89 19.71 10.73
CA MET A 13 28.30 18.42 10.42
C MET A 13 26.79 18.62 10.45
N LEU A 14 26.20 18.93 9.29
CA LEU A 14 24.80 18.62 9.05
C LEU A 14 24.71 17.09 9.06
N ALA A 15 24.56 16.52 10.26
CA ALA A 15 23.95 15.23 10.42
C ALA A 15 22.56 15.36 9.80
N GLY A 16 22.44 14.91 8.55
CA GLY A 16 21.17 14.73 7.87
C GLY A 16 20.38 13.70 8.67
N HIS A 17 19.70 14.17 9.71
CA HIS A 17 18.56 13.45 10.24
C HIS A 17 17.60 13.41 9.08
N ALA A 18 17.36 12.21 8.55
CA ALA A 18 16.25 12.00 7.64
C ALA A 18 14.99 12.35 8.43
N VAL A 19 14.57 13.61 8.35
CA VAL A 19 13.29 14.05 8.89
C VAL A 19 12.25 13.20 8.18
N ALA A 20 11.46 12.45 8.95
CA ALA A 20 10.38 11.66 8.39
C ALA A 20 9.52 12.56 7.50
N LYS A 21 9.23 12.13 6.27
CA LYS A 21 8.52 13.00 5.33
C LYS A 21 7.17 13.42 5.92
N SER A 22 6.83 14.70 5.84
CA SER A 22 5.54 15.17 6.35
C SER A 22 4.39 14.70 5.44
N ALA A 23 3.15 14.73 5.95
CA ALA A 23 1.99 14.42 5.11
C ALA A 23 1.88 15.42 3.95
N GLU A 24 2.21 16.69 4.20
CA GLU A 24 2.26 17.74 3.19
C GLU A 24 3.32 17.47 2.12
N GLU A 25 4.48 16.93 2.48
CA GLU A 25 5.52 16.55 1.51
C GLU A 25 5.10 15.37 0.63
N ASP A 26 4.30 14.44 1.14
CA ASP A 26 3.68 13.40 0.32
C ASP A 26 2.70 14.02 -0.68
N VAL A 27 1.80 14.88 -0.22
CA VAL A 27 0.85 15.59 -1.08
C VAL A 27 1.59 16.35 -2.18
N ALA A 28 2.58 17.17 -1.82
CA ALA A 28 3.35 17.98 -2.76
C ALA A 28 4.04 17.13 -3.83
N ARG A 29 4.61 15.98 -3.44
CA ARG A 29 5.24 15.03 -4.37
C ARG A 29 4.23 14.50 -5.39
N TYR A 30 3.05 14.07 -4.95
CA TYR A 30 2.05 13.55 -5.88
C TYR A 30 1.43 14.65 -6.74
N VAL A 31 1.22 15.86 -6.21
CA VAL A 31 0.82 17.03 -7.01
C VAL A 31 1.84 17.26 -8.12
N GLN A 32 3.14 17.26 -7.81
CA GLN A 32 4.20 17.46 -8.80
C GLN A 32 4.19 16.36 -9.87
N ILE A 33 4.06 15.08 -9.48
CA ILE A 33 4.02 13.96 -10.43
C ILE A 33 2.83 14.11 -11.38
N PHE A 34 1.62 14.25 -10.83
CA PHE A 34 0.40 14.30 -11.64
C PHE A 34 0.21 15.64 -12.36
N SER A 35 0.93 16.70 -12.01
CA SER A 35 1.01 17.92 -12.83
C SER A 35 1.98 17.78 -14.00
N GLY A 36 2.87 16.80 -13.97
CA GLY A 36 3.94 16.62 -14.95
C GLY A 36 3.59 15.75 -16.16
N ALA A 37 4.60 15.05 -16.66
CA ALA A 37 4.52 14.20 -17.84
C ALA A 37 3.80 12.87 -17.54
N ALA A 38 2.92 12.46 -18.45
CA ALA A 38 2.00 11.36 -18.23
C ALA A 38 2.66 9.98 -18.09
N ASN A 39 3.90 9.83 -18.56
CA ASN A 39 4.69 8.61 -18.42
C ASN A 39 5.06 8.29 -16.96
N LEU A 40 5.00 9.27 -16.05
CA LEU A 40 5.29 9.06 -14.61
C LEU A 40 4.05 8.65 -13.80
N HIS A 41 2.85 8.78 -14.38
CA HIS A 41 1.62 8.67 -13.62
C HIS A 41 1.25 7.24 -13.25
N SER A 42 1.55 6.27 -14.13
CA SER A 42 1.15 4.87 -13.91
C SER A 42 1.78 4.30 -12.64
N ASP A 43 3.09 4.45 -12.49
CA ASP A 43 3.81 3.93 -11.33
C ASP A 43 3.38 4.63 -10.03
N ALA A 44 3.16 5.95 -10.09
CA ALA A 44 2.67 6.70 -8.96
C ALA A 44 1.24 6.30 -8.56
N ALA A 45 0.35 6.10 -9.54
CA ALA A 45 -1.02 5.68 -9.31
C ALA A 45 -1.10 4.29 -8.66
N ASP A 46 -0.20 3.38 -9.05
CA ASP A 46 -0.14 2.05 -8.47
C ASP A 46 0.13 2.11 -6.95
N THR A 47 0.76 3.18 -6.44
CA THR A 47 1.03 3.34 -4.99
C THR A 47 -0.17 3.73 -4.14
N PHE A 48 -1.24 4.30 -4.70
CA PHE A 48 -2.34 4.86 -3.91
C PHE A 48 -3.06 3.84 -3.03
N ALA A 49 -3.01 2.56 -3.40
CA ALA A 49 -3.59 1.48 -2.62
C ALA A 49 -2.91 1.26 -1.24
N TRP A 50 -1.75 1.86 -0.97
CA TRP A 50 -1.01 1.61 0.29
C TRP A 50 -0.28 2.81 0.87
N VAL A 51 -0.40 4.02 0.28
CA VAL A 51 0.22 5.23 0.84
C VAL A 51 -0.69 6.00 1.80
N GLY A 52 -1.99 5.77 1.74
CA GLY A 52 -2.97 6.36 2.67
C GLY A 52 -3.31 7.82 2.38
N LEU A 53 -3.19 8.25 1.13
CA LEU A 53 -3.42 9.64 0.74
C LEU A 53 -4.91 9.93 0.49
N SER A 54 -5.42 11.04 1.03
CA SER A 54 -6.81 11.49 0.83
C SER A 54 -6.95 12.95 0.42
N ASP A 55 -5.83 13.68 0.23
CA ASP A 55 -5.87 15.12 -0.03
C ASP A 55 -6.42 15.43 -1.43
N THR A 56 -7.45 16.28 -1.50
CA THR A 56 -8.13 16.63 -2.75
C THR A 56 -7.21 17.34 -3.74
N ALA A 57 -6.14 18.02 -3.30
CA ALA A 57 -5.21 18.68 -4.20
C ALA A 57 -4.57 17.72 -5.21
N VAL A 58 -4.35 16.46 -4.83
CA VAL A 58 -3.82 15.43 -5.73
C VAL A 58 -4.92 14.84 -6.60
N PHE A 59 -6.03 14.46 -5.98
CA PHE A 59 -7.09 13.73 -6.69
C PHE A 59 -7.93 14.61 -7.61
N ASP A 60 -7.99 15.92 -7.38
CA ASP A 60 -8.61 16.88 -8.32
C ASP A 60 -7.81 16.97 -9.64
N ILE A 61 -6.48 16.88 -9.58
CA ILE A 61 -5.63 16.83 -10.78
C ILE A 61 -5.86 15.52 -11.55
N ILE A 62 -5.93 14.41 -10.82
CA ILE A 62 -6.21 13.08 -11.40
C ILE A 62 -7.60 13.04 -12.03
N GLU A 63 -8.61 13.59 -11.36
CA GLU A 63 -9.97 13.70 -11.88
C GLU A 63 -10.00 14.52 -13.18
N LYS A 64 -9.34 15.68 -13.19
CA LYS A 64 -9.24 16.51 -14.38
C LYS A 64 -8.62 15.74 -15.55
N ARG A 65 -7.49 15.08 -15.34
CA ARG A 65 -6.82 14.29 -16.39
C ARG A 65 -7.65 13.11 -16.86
N LEU A 66 -8.35 12.43 -15.95
CA LEU A 66 -9.30 11.38 -16.32
C LEU A 66 -10.34 11.91 -17.32
N LEU A 67 -10.95 13.06 -17.02
CA LEU A 67 -11.98 13.66 -17.87
C LEU A 67 -11.43 14.19 -19.20
N GLU A 68 -10.16 14.61 -19.24
CA GLU A 68 -9.50 15.09 -20.47
C GLU A 68 -9.00 13.94 -21.37
N ASP A 69 -8.43 12.89 -20.78
CA ASP A 69 -7.68 11.86 -21.52
C ASP A 69 -8.56 10.68 -21.98
N HIS A 70 -9.69 10.40 -21.33
CA HIS A 70 -10.33 9.08 -21.43
C HIS A 70 -10.77 8.66 -22.84
N GLU A 71 -11.24 9.62 -23.65
CA GLU A 71 -11.69 9.38 -25.02
C GLU A 71 -10.52 9.01 -25.95
N ALA A 72 -9.48 9.84 -25.95
CA ALA A 72 -8.30 9.66 -26.81
C ALA A 72 -7.47 8.44 -26.41
N ALA A 73 -7.43 8.11 -25.13
CA ALA A 73 -6.67 6.97 -24.61
C ALA A 73 -7.21 5.60 -25.06
N ARG A 74 -8.44 5.50 -25.59
CA ARG A 74 -9.07 4.19 -25.86
C ARG A 74 -8.34 3.35 -26.91
N SER A 75 -7.69 3.98 -27.88
CA SER A 75 -7.01 3.29 -28.98
C SER A 75 -5.59 2.83 -28.62
N ASP A 76 -4.98 3.40 -27.58
CA ASP A 76 -3.64 3.03 -27.13
C ASP A 76 -3.69 2.21 -25.84
N ARG A 77 -2.94 1.11 -25.79
CA ARG A 77 -2.99 0.19 -24.65
C ARG A 77 -2.47 0.82 -23.37
N ASP A 78 -1.38 1.57 -23.44
CA ASP A 78 -0.70 2.12 -22.27
C ASP A 78 -1.43 3.36 -21.76
N GLU A 79 -1.92 4.21 -22.66
CA GLU A 79 -2.77 5.35 -22.34
C GLU A 79 -4.09 4.88 -21.68
N LYS A 80 -4.76 3.87 -22.25
CA LYS A 80 -5.95 3.26 -21.65
C LYS A 80 -5.68 2.74 -20.25
N ASN A 81 -4.55 2.07 -20.03
CA ASN A 81 -4.19 1.57 -18.72
C ASN A 81 -3.90 2.71 -17.73
N ARG A 82 -3.29 3.81 -18.17
CA ARG A 82 -3.09 5.01 -17.34
C ARG A 82 -4.45 5.61 -16.92
N VAL A 83 -5.38 5.77 -17.86
CA VAL A 83 -6.73 6.28 -17.54
C VAL A 83 -7.48 5.36 -16.59
N ALA A 84 -7.41 4.04 -16.82
CA ALA A 84 -7.95 3.06 -15.90
C ALA A 84 -7.38 3.20 -14.47
N ARG A 85 -6.07 3.47 -14.36
CA ARG A 85 -5.42 3.76 -13.07
C ARG A 85 -5.94 5.05 -12.44
N TYR A 86 -6.19 6.12 -13.19
CA TYR A 86 -6.81 7.33 -12.63
C TYR A 86 -8.16 7.02 -11.96
N ILE A 87 -9.01 6.22 -12.61
CA ILE A 87 -10.30 5.80 -12.04
C ILE A 87 -10.08 5.06 -10.71
N ARG A 88 -9.10 4.14 -10.67
CA ARG A 88 -8.73 3.41 -9.45
C ARG A 88 -8.21 4.33 -8.36
N SER A 89 -7.35 5.29 -8.71
CA SER A 89 -6.83 6.32 -7.79
C SER A 89 -7.95 7.11 -7.13
N LEU A 90 -8.99 7.51 -7.88
CA LEU A 90 -10.14 8.20 -7.31
C LEU A 90 -10.88 7.33 -6.28
N GLY A 91 -10.98 6.03 -6.49
CA GLY A 91 -11.47 5.09 -5.47
C GLY A 91 -10.57 5.07 -4.23
N PHE A 92 -9.25 4.93 -4.43
CA PHE A 92 -8.27 4.89 -3.34
C PHE A 92 -8.16 6.21 -2.55
N SER A 93 -8.63 7.33 -3.08
CA SER A 93 -8.71 8.59 -2.34
C SER A 93 -9.57 8.50 -1.08
N GLY A 94 -10.58 7.61 -1.07
CA GLY A 94 -11.57 7.54 -0.02
C GLY A 94 -12.50 8.75 0.07
N GLN A 95 -12.48 9.64 -0.92
CA GLN A 95 -13.25 10.90 -0.90
C GLN A 95 -14.58 10.74 -1.66
N PRO A 96 -15.75 10.84 -0.98
CA PRO A 96 -17.06 10.71 -1.62
C PRO A 96 -17.30 11.69 -2.77
N LYS A 97 -16.59 12.83 -2.78
CA LYS A 97 -16.62 13.84 -3.86
C LYS A 97 -16.42 13.23 -5.25
N TYR A 98 -15.57 12.21 -5.39
CA TYR A 98 -15.22 11.66 -6.71
C TYR A 98 -16.18 10.56 -7.18
N ALA A 99 -17.09 10.09 -6.33
CA ALA A 99 -18.05 9.04 -6.71
C ALA A 99 -18.87 9.41 -7.96
N PRO A 100 -19.45 10.63 -8.10
CA PRO A 100 -20.16 11.01 -9.32
C PRO A 100 -19.32 10.90 -10.60
N THR A 101 -18.04 11.25 -10.55
CA THR A 101 -17.15 11.14 -11.71
C THR A 101 -16.82 9.69 -12.03
N ILE A 102 -16.56 8.85 -11.02
CA ILE A 102 -16.34 7.41 -11.23
C ILE A 102 -17.59 6.76 -11.86
N ARG A 103 -18.80 7.14 -11.42
CA ARG A 103 -20.07 6.61 -11.95
C ARG A 103 -20.29 6.87 -13.43
N LYS A 104 -19.70 7.94 -14.00
CA LYS A 104 -19.76 8.19 -15.45
C LYS A 104 -19.21 7.03 -16.28
N PHE A 105 -18.32 6.22 -15.70
CA PHE A 105 -17.65 5.11 -16.36
C PHE A 105 -18.24 3.73 -16.02
N GLU A 106 -19.29 3.64 -15.19
CA GLU A 106 -19.90 2.35 -14.80
C GLU A 106 -20.54 1.59 -15.97
N GLN A 107 -20.91 2.29 -17.03
CA GLN A 107 -21.48 1.72 -18.26
C GLN A 107 -20.52 1.83 -19.46
N ASP A 108 -19.33 2.40 -19.26
CA ASP A 108 -18.31 2.48 -20.29
C ASP A 108 -17.64 1.10 -20.43
N ARG A 109 -17.87 0.40 -21.55
CA ARG A 109 -17.35 -0.96 -21.77
C ARG A 109 -15.83 -1.10 -21.63
N VAL A 110 -15.07 -0.01 -21.79
CA VAL A 110 -13.61 -0.01 -21.64
C VAL A 110 -13.22 0.11 -20.17
N TYR A 111 -13.93 0.96 -19.42
CA TYR A 111 -13.55 1.36 -18.07
C TYR A 111 -14.45 0.83 -16.95
N GLU A 112 -15.54 0.15 -17.29
CA GLU A 112 -16.60 -0.36 -16.38
C GLU A 112 -16.02 -1.13 -15.20
N ARG A 113 -15.12 -2.09 -15.46
CA ARG A 113 -14.51 -2.91 -14.41
C ARG A 113 -13.73 -2.05 -13.40
N TYR A 114 -13.02 -1.03 -13.87
CA TYR A 114 -12.22 -0.16 -13.01
C TYR A 114 -13.10 0.78 -12.20
N ALA A 115 -14.18 1.28 -12.81
CA ALA A 115 -15.16 2.14 -12.15
C ALA A 115 -15.89 1.41 -11.03
N LYS A 116 -16.42 0.21 -11.30
CA LYS A 116 -17.09 -0.63 -10.30
C LYS A 116 -16.18 -0.94 -9.12
N ALA A 117 -14.94 -1.38 -9.41
CA ALA A 117 -13.98 -1.66 -8.36
C ALA A 117 -13.62 -0.39 -7.57
N ALA A 118 -13.49 0.78 -8.22
CA ALA A 118 -13.16 2.02 -7.54
C ALA A 118 -14.28 2.48 -6.60
N LEU A 119 -15.56 2.30 -6.99
CA LEU A 119 -16.71 2.58 -6.14
C LEU A 119 -16.81 1.62 -4.96
N GLU A 120 -16.46 0.34 -5.15
CA GLU A 120 -16.38 -0.65 -4.07
C GLU A 120 -15.28 -0.31 -3.06
N ASP A 121 -14.10 0.10 -3.53
CA ASP A 121 -12.97 0.46 -2.67
C ASP A 121 -13.18 1.79 -1.93
N LEU A 122 -13.88 2.76 -2.51
CA LEU A 122 -14.01 4.11 -1.96
C LEU A 122 -14.39 4.16 -0.46
N PRO A 123 -15.46 3.49 0.02
CA PRO A 123 -15.79 3.49 1.44
C PRO A 123 -14.73 2.80 2.32
N HIS A 124 -14.03 1.79 1.80
CA HIS A 124 -12.93 1.15 2.51
C HIS A 124 -11.75 2.11 2.70
N TYR A 125 -11.35 2.82 1.64
CA TYR A 125 -10.22 3.75 1.71
C TYR A 125 -10.55 5.02 2.50
N GLN A 126 -11.83 5.41 2.58
CA GLN A 126 -12.26 6.46 3.52
C GLN A 126 -11.90 6.10 4.97
N LYS A 127 -12.05 4.81 5.34
CA LYS A 127 -11.66 4.28 6.66
C LYS A 127 -10.15 4.03 6.75
N TRP A 128 -9.53 3.49 5.70
CA TRP A 128 -8.16 3.00 5.76
C TRP A 128 -7.10 4.09 5.63
N ASN A 129 -7.35 5.16 4.86
CA ASN A 129 -6.36 6.20 4.61
C ASN A 129 -5.82 6.85 5.90
N PRO A 130 -6.66 7.24 6.89
CA PRO A 130 -6.17 7.75 8.17
C PRO A 130 -5.34 6.75 8.98
N ILE A 131 -5.62 5.44 8.84
CA ILE A 131 -4.85 4.39 9.53
C ILE A 131 -3.48 4.24 8.87
N ILE A 132 -3.47 4.08 7.54
CA ILE A 132 -2.25 3.89 6.75
C ILE A 132 -1.30 5.08 6.97
N SER A 133 -1.81 6.31 6.85
CA SER A 133 -1.01 7.54 6.92
C SER A 133 -0.78 8.09 8.34
N ASN A 134 -1.21 7.38 9.39
CA ASN A 134 -1.04 7.86 10.77
C ASN A 134 0.44 8.00 11.14
N ARG A 135 0.98 9.22 11.03
CA ARG A 135 2.38 9.54 11.33
C ARG A 135 2.71 9.45 12.82
N ALA A 136 1.73 9.53 13.72
CA ALA A 136 1.97 9.44 15.16
C ALA A 136 2.43 8.04 15.61
N SER A 137 2.16 7.00 14.81
CA SER A 137 2.63 5.63 15.08
C SER A 137 3.93 5.28 14.35
N PHE A 138 4.53 6.22 13.62
CA PHE A 138 5.74 5.96 12.85
C PHE A 138 6.94 5.90 13.78
N ASP A 139 7.74 4.86 13.61
CA ASP A 139 9.04 4.72 14.25
C ASP A 139 10.12 5.23 13.28
N PRO A 140 10.92 6.24 13.66
CA PRO A 140 11.90 6.87 12.79
C PRO A 140 13.04 5.94 12.36
N ARG A 141 13.15 4.74 12.96
CA ARG A 141 14.11 3.70 12.54
C ARG A 141 13.71 3.03 11.21
N TYR A 142 12.44 3.13 10.82
CA TYR A 142 11.93 2.49 9.61
C TYR A 142 11.55 3.52 8.55
N SER A 143 11.59 3.10 7.29
CA SER A 143 11.06 3.91 6.20
C SER A 143 9.56 4.17 6.37
N ASP A 144 9.05 5.22 5.73
CA ASP A 144 7.62 5.49 5.73
C ASP A 144 6.79 4.31 5.20
N ASP A 145 7.28 3.61 4.17
CA ASP A 145 6.57 2.47 3.58
C ASP A 145 6.47 1.31 4.57
N VAL A 146 7.56 1.00 5.29
CA VAL A 146 7.55 -0.01 6.36
C VAL A 146 6.58 0.40 7.48
N ASN A 147 6.61 1.66 7.91
CA ASN A 147 5.69 2.17 8.93
C ASN A 147 4.20 2.08 8.50
N ARG A 148 3.90 2.37 7.23
CA ARG A 148 2.54 2.19 6.68
C ARG A 148 2.12 0.72 6.70
N VAL A 149 3.01 -0.20 6.32
CA VAL A 149 2.73 -1.65 6.42
C VAL A 149 2.51 -2.07 7.87
N MET A 150 3.30 -1.56 8.82
CA MET A 150 3.06 -1.80 10.25
C MET A 150 1.66 -1.32 10.68
N ASN A 151 1.25 -0.12 10.26
CA ASN A 151 -0.09 0.39 10.56
C ASN A 151 -1.20 -0.48 9.97
N MET A 152 -1.05 -0.94 8.72
CA MET A 152 -2.01 -1.86 8.09
C MET A 152 -2.17 -3.16 8.89
N LEU A 153 -1.05 -3.77 9.31
CA LEU A 153 -1.06 -5.03 10.07
C LEU A 153 -1.64 -4.86 11.49
N ARG A 154 -1.44 -3.71 12.11
CA ARG A 154 -1.94 -3.39 13.46
C ARG A 154 -3.42 -2.99 13.49
N SER A 155 -4.04 -2.73 12.35
CA SER A 155 -5.46 -2.36 12.27
C SER A 155 -6.38 -3.49 12.77
N ASP A 156 -7.63 -3.21 13.11
CA ASP A 156 -8.62 -4.26 13.42
C ASP A 156 -9.32 -4.80 12.17
N ASP A 157 -8.91 -4.36 10.98
CA ASP A 157 -9.57 -4.69 9.71
C ASP A 157 -8.77 -5.74 8.93
N LEU A 158 -9.30 -6.96 8.84
CA LEU A 158 -8.63 -8.07 8.14
C LEU A 158 -8.38 -7.78 6.65
N LEU A 159 -9.24 -6.99 6.00
CA LEU A 159 -9.02 -6.61 4.60
C LEU A 159 -7.87 -5.61 4.46
N LEU A 160 -7.71 -4.69 5.41
CA LEU A 160 -6.54 -3.81 5.44
C LEU A 160 -5.25 -4.59 5.75
N LYS A 161 -5.31 -5.53 6.70
CA LYS A 161 -4.15 -6.42 6.96
C LYS A 161 -3.77 -7.23 5.73
N GLN A 162 -4.74 -7.64 4.91
CA GLN A 162 -4.47 -8.31 3.63
C GLN A 162 -3.63 -7.44 2.68
N ILE A 163 -3.90 -6.12 2.63
CA ILE A 163 -3.09 -5.19 1.83
C ILE A 163 -1.66 -5.15 2.37
N GLY A 164 -1.49 -5.01 3.69
CA GLY A 164 -0.17 -5.08 4.34
C GLY A 164 0.57 -6.40 4.07
N ALA A 165 -0.13 -7.54 4.14
CA ALA A 165 0.43 -8.86 3.85
C ALA A 165 0.89 -8.99 2.39
N LYS A 166 0.15 -8.41 1.43
CA LYS A 166 0.56 -8.36 0.02
C LYS A 166 1.82 -7.52 -0.15
N ARG A 167 1.94 -6.38 0.54
CA ARG A 167 3.16 -5.56 0.53
C ARG A 167 4.36 -6.37 0.99
N ILE A 168 4.21 -7.15 2.06
CA ILE A 168 5.26 -8.08 2.53
C ILE A 168 5.60 -9.10 1.46
N TYR A 169 4.61 -9.82 0.94
CA TYR A 169 4.87 -10.85 -0.05
C TYR A 169 5.62 -10.34 -1.30
N PHE A 170 5.33 -9.13 -1.77
CA PHE A 170 5.91 -8.60 -3.01
C PHE A 170 7.17 -7.74 -2.82
N GLN A 171 7.30 -7.01 -1.71
CA GLN A 171 8.27 -5.90 -1.61
C GLN A 171 9.03 -5.83 -0.28
N HIS A 172 8.61 -6.54 0.78
CA HIS A 172 9.23 -6.42 2.10
C HIS A 172 9.67 -7.77 2.68
N SER A 173 10.75 -7.77 3.43
CA SER A 173 11.30 -8.96 4.12
C SER A 173 11.92 -8.65 5.48
N GLU A 174 11.72 -7.42 5.96
CA GLU A 174 12.12 -6.89 7.25
C GLU A 174 11.54 -7.76 8.38
N ASP A 175 12.37 -8.07 9.38
CA ASP A 175 11.99 -9.02 10.43
C ASP A 175 10.78 -8.53 11.22
N GLU A 176 10.70 -7.25 11.52
CA GLU A 176 9.63 -6.67 12.32
C GLU A 176 8.27 -6.76 11.63
N LEU A 177 8.25 -6.63 10.30
CA LEU A 177 7.05 -6.83 9.50
C LEU A 177 6.62 -8.30 9.51
N LEU A 178 7.57 -9.22 9.37
CA LEU A 178 7.30 -10.66 9.40
C LEU A 178 6.86 -11.14 10.79
N GLU A 179 7.42 -10.58 11.87
CA GLU A 179 6.99 -10.89 13.24
C GLU A 179 5.57 -10.38 13.54
N LEU A 180 5.24 -9.16 13.09
CA LEU A 180 3.86 -8.66 13.14
C LEU A 180 2.92 -9.57 12.35
N LEU A 181 3.32 -9.97 11.14
CA LEU A 181 2.54 -10.88 10.29
C LEU A 181 2.32 -12.23 10.98
N ALA A 182 3.35 -12.80 11.61
CA ALA A 182 3.27 -14.05 12.35
C ALA A 182 2.35 -13.94 13.57
N LYS A 183 2.41 -12.82 14.30
CA LYS A 183 1.47 -12.54 15.40
C LYS A 183 0.03 -12.52 14.91
N GLU A 184 -0.24 -11.84 13.79
CA GLU A 184 -1.58 -11.76 13.22
C GLU A 184 -2.09 -13.11 12.69
N VAL A 185 -1.22 -13.93 12.08
CA VAL A 185 -1.60 -15.30 11.71
C VAL A 185 -2.00 -16.10 12.95
N ARG A 186 -1.17 -16.15 14.00
CA ARG A 186 -1.46 -16.88 15.25
C ARG A 186 -2.81 -16.49 15.85
N ALA A 187 -3.12 -15.21 15.86
CA ALA A 187 -4.35 -14.70 16.45
C ALA A 187 -5.61 -15.09 15.66
N ASN A 188 -5.50 -15.34 14.35
CA ASN A 188 -6.67 -15.39 13.48
C ASN A 188 -6.87 -16.71 12.73
N TYR A 189 -5.84 -17.52 12.47
CA TYR A 189 -5.93 -18.64 11.53
C TYR A 189 -7.01 -19.69 11.92
N ALA A 190 -7.26 -19.88 13.21
CA ALA A 190 -8.15 -20.92 13.72
C ALA A 190 -9.64 -20.51 13.71
N SER A 191 -9.93 -19.21 13.83
CA SER A 191 -11.26 -18.66 14.11
C SER A 191 -11.77 -17.69 13.04
N THR A 192 -10.97 -17.40 12.02
CA THR A 192 -11.34 -16.48 10.93
C THR A 192 -12.62 -16.93 10.22
N ASP A 193 -13.54 -15.97 10.02
CA ASP A 193 -14.71 -16.15 9.15
C ASP A 193 -14.25 -16.45 7.71
N PRO A 194 -14.82 -17.48 7.03
CA PRO A 194 -14.43 -17.86 5.68
C PRO A 194 -14.34 -16.73 4.65
N ARG A 195 -15.11 -15.65 4.83
CA ARG A 195 -15.08 -14.46 3.97
C ARG A 195 -13.74 -13.73 4.01
N PHE A 196 -12.96 -13.89 5.07
CA PHE A 196 -11.64 -13.28 5.25
C PHE A 196 -10.48 -14.28 5.13
N SER A 197 -10.74 -15.52 4.69
CA SER A 197 -9.69 -16.54 4.52
C SER A 197 -8.59 -16.11 3.55
N ASP A 198 -8.89 -15.22 2.59
CA ASP A 198 -7.86 -14.63 1.72
C ASP A 198 -6.87 -13.74 2.48
N ALA A 199 -7.31 -13.02 3.51
CA ALA A 199 -6.42 -12.20 4.32
C ALA A 199 -5.36 -13.08 4.98
N ILE A 200 -5.80 -14.16 5.64
CA ILE A 200 -4.89 -15.10 6.31
C ILE A 200 -4.01 -15.83 5.29
N ALA A 201 -4.56 -16.21 4.13
CA ALA A 201 -3.78 -16.84 3.07
C ALA A 201 -2.63 -15.94 2.58
N TRP A 202 -2.86 -14.63 2.42
CA TRP A 202 -1.80 -13.69 2.06
C TRP A 202 -0.76 -13.53 3.17
N MET A 203 -1.17 -13.53 4.44
CA MET A 203 -0.23 -13.48 5.56
C MET A 203 0.67 -14.72 5.59
N LEU A 204 0.09 -15.92 5.46
CA LEU A 204 0.84 -17.18 5.39
C LEU A 204 1.84 -17.17 4.22
N LYS A 205 1.42 -16.70 3.05
CA LYS A 205 2.30 -16.53 1.88
C LYS A 205 3.46 -15.59 2.17
N GLY A 206 3.23 -14.46 2.85
CA GLY A 206 4.29 -13.54 3.25
C GLY A 206 5.34 -14.23 4.14
N LEU A 207 4.90 -15.00 5.12
CA LEU A 207 5.80 -15.80 5.98
C LEU A 207 6.55 -16.86 5.18
N GLY A 208 5.87 -17.60 4.30
CA GLY A 208 6.50 -18.62 3.44
C GLY A 208 7.56 -18.02 2.51
N LYS A 209 7.21 -16.92 1.85
CA LYS A 209 8.10 -16.20 0.92
C LYS A 209 9.39 -15.72 1.57
N SER A 210 9.36 -15.40 2.87
CA SER A 210 10.55 -14.98 3.62
C SER A 210 11.62 -16.08 3.75
N ARG A 211 11.24 -17.36 3.62
CA ARG A 211 12.12 -18.53 3.81
C ARG A 211 12.86 -18.57 5.15
N LYS A 212 12.34 -17.90 6.19
CA LYS A 212 12.95 -17.91 7.53
C LYS A 212 12.46 -19.12 8.33
N PRO A 213 13.34 -20.09 8.70
CA PRO A 213 12.91 -21.35 9.32
C PRO A 213 12.08 -21.20 10.59
N LYS A 214 12.25 -20.10 11.34
CA LYS A 214 11.46 -19.78 12.55
C LYS A 214 9.94 -19.75 12.32
N TYR A 215 9.47 -19.56 11.09
CA TYR A 215 8.04 -19.52 10.78
C TYR A 215 7.46 -20.90 10.39
N ILE A 216 8.29 -21.92 10.15
CA ILE A 216 7.83 -23.27 9.78
C ILE A 216 6.82 -23.83 10.81
N PRO A 217 7.07 -23.79 12.13
CA PRO A 217 6.12 -24.35 13.10
C PRO A 217 4.73 -23.72 13.02
N LEU A 218 4.65 -22.40 12.82
CA LEU A 218 3.37 -21.69 12.67
C LEU A 218 2.64 -22.10 11.38
N LEU A 219 3.37 -22.29 10.29
CA LEU A 219 2.78 -22.75 9.03
C LEU A 219 2.26 -24.19 9.16
N GLU A 220 2.97 -25.07 9.86
CA GLU A 220 2.52 -26.43 10.14
C GLU A 220 1.28 -26.45 11.03
N GLU A 221 1.26 -25.63 12.08
CA GLU A 221 0.13 -25.46 12.98
C GLU A 221 -1.12 -24.98 12.21
N ALA A 222 -0.98 -23.94 11.38
CA ALA A 222 -2.08 -23.44 10.56
C ALA A 222 -2.58 -24.50 9.56
N ARG A 223 -1.68 -25.29 8.97
CA ARG A 223 -2.04 -26.40 8.07
C ARG A 223 -2.85 -27.48 8.79
N ALA A 224 -2.48 -27.83 10.01
CA ALA A 224 -3.13 -28.89 10.78
C ALA A 224 -4.46 -28.44 11.40
N ASN A 225 -4.51 -27.21 11.92
CA ASN A 225 -5.54 -26.79 12.87
C ASN A 225 -6.52 -25.74 12.33
N ALA A 226 -6.25 -25.08 11.19
CA ALA A 226 -7.20 -24.11 10.65
C ALA A 226 -8.53 -24.79 10.27
N ARG A 227 -9.66 -24.20 10.67
CA ARG A 227 -11.01 -24.71 10.33
C ARG A 227 -11.31 -24.59 8.84
N ASP A 228 -10.86 -23.50 8.25
CA ASP A 228 -11.03 -23.21 6.83
C ASP A 228 -10.02 -23.97 5.95
N SER A 229 -10.51 -24.65 4.91
CA SER A 229 -9.68 -25.47 4.02
C SER A 229 -8.75 -24.65 3.12
N LYS A 230 -9.11 -23.42 2.78
CA LYS A 230 -8.28 -22.47 2.02
C LYS A 230 -7.08 -22.05 2.85
N ILE A 231 -7.28 -21.77 4.15
CA ILE A 231 -6.17 -21.45 5.07
C ILE A 231 -5.21 -22.64 5.17
N ARG A 232 -5.71 -23.87 5.39
CA ARG A 232 -4.87 -25.08 5.41
C ARG A 232 -4.08 -25.27 4.11
N LYS A 233 -4.74 -25.09 2.96
CA LYS A 233 -4.11 -25.17 1.64
C LYS A 233 -2.97 -24.16 1.49
N TYR A 234 -3.20 -22.90 1.83
CA TYR A 234 -2.17 -21.87 1.68
C TYR A 234 -1.06 -21.97 2.72
N ALA A 235 -1.32 -22.54 3.89
CA ALA A 235 -0.27 -22.92 4.82
C ALA A 235 0.66 -23.98 4.20
N GLN A 236 0.11 -25.01 3.55
CA GLN A 236 0.91 -25.99 2.81
C GLN A 236 1.69 -25.36 1.65
N VAL A 237 1.06 -24.52 0.83
CA VAL A 237 1.77 -23.79 -0.25
C VAL A 237 2.92 -22.95 0.31
N SER A 238 2.74 -22.36 1.49
CA SER A 238 3.77 -21.54 2.13
C SER A 238 4.93 -22.40 2.66
N LEU A 239 4.67 -23.62 3.13
CA LEU A 239 5.70 -24.60 3.51
C LEU A 239 6.53 -25.04 2.31
N ASP A 240 5.95 -25.07 1.11
CA ASP A 240 6.68 -25.48 -0.10
C ASP A 240 7.79 -24.50 -0.50
N TYR A 241 7.83 -23.27 0.03
CA TYR A 241 8.95 -22.33 -0.17
C TYR A 241 10.25 -22.76 0.53
N TYR A 242 10.18 -23.72 1.46
CA TYR A 242 11.31 -24.22 2.26
C TYR A 242 11.90 -25.53 1.73
N LYS A 243 11.33 -26.08 0.66
CA LYS A 243 11.87 -27.23 -0.08
C LYS A 243 12.86 -26.73 -1.13
#